data_AF-A0A8J0UNK0-F1
#
_entry.id   AF-A0A8J0UNK0-F1
#
_cell.length_a   1.000
_cell.length_b   1.000
_cell.length_c   1.000
_cell.angle_alpha   90.00
_cell.angle_beta   90.00
_cell.angle_gamma   90.00
#
_symmetry.space_group_name_H-M   'P 1'
#
loop_
_entity.id
_entity.type
_entity.pdbx_description
1 polymer ?
#
loop_
_entity_poly.entity_id
_entity_poly.type
_entity_poly.pdbx_seq_one_letter_code
_entity_poly.pdbx_strand_id
1 'polypeptide(L)'
;MFGDVKAWACSTLMMQSKMSWRMMNFLKLYIYVDGESLTPQDVFNLGKGLYKIKLSPESEFKVKQSRLLIESIIQEKKVAYGINTGFGKFARTVIPESKLKELQDNLVRSHSAGVGKPLSPERTRMLFALRINVLAKGYSGISLETLQQAIDAFNASCLPYVPEKGTVGASGDLAPLSHLALGLIGEGKMWSPKSGWADAKYVLKAHNLKPVSLKPKEGLALINGTQLITSLGCEAVERANAIAKQADVVAALTLEVLKGTVKAFDADIHAMRPHPGQGEVAFRFRSLLDSEHHPSEIAESHRFCDKVQDPYTLRCCPQVHGVVNDTIAFVKNIIMTEVNSATDNPMVFSERGEIISGGNFHGEYPAKALDYLAIGVHELAAISERRIERLCNPSLSELPAFLVTEGGLNSGFMIAHCTAAALVSENKVLCHPSSVDSISTSAATEDHVSMGGWAARKALKVVEHVEYVLAIELLAACQGLEFHRPLQTTTPLEKVYDLVRSAVRPWMKDRFMAPDIERVHRLLRDQKVWEVAEPYIEKYRKEHSLASRSLSSLASSLDCLSLSNFNLHDHNESS
;
A
#
# COMPACT_ATOMS: atom_id res chain seq x y z
N MET A 1 -32.52 24.47 46.36
CA MET A 1 -32.81 24.30 44.92
C MET A 1 -31.57 24.69 44.10
N PHE A 2 -30.43 24.08 44.44
CA PHE A 2 -29.14 24.21 43.77
C PHE A 2 -28.50 22.83 43.92
N GLY A 3 -28.27 22.15 42.80
CA GLY A 3 -27.91 20.73 42.76
C GLY A 3 -27.41 20.34 41.36
N ASP A 4 -26.24 20.89 41.04
CA ASP A 4 -25.18 20.37 40.18
C ASP A 4 -25.48 19.87 38.75
N VAL A 5 -25.47 20.87 37.88
CA VAL A 5 -25.23 20.88 36.42
C VAL A 5 -23.81 20.34 36.03
N LYS A 6 -23.02 19.80 36.97
CA LYS A 6 -21.64 19.33 36.73
C LYS A 6 -21.55 17.95 36.06
N ALA A 7 -22.58 17.11 36.16
CA ALA A 7 -22.55 15.75 35.60
C ALA A 7 -22.78 15.70 34.06
N TRP A 8 -23.35 16.75 33.47
CA TRP A 8 -23.61 16.82 32.03
C TRP A 8 -22.48 17.50 31.24
N ALA A 9 -21.69 18.36 31.90
CA ALA A 9 -20.55 19.02 31.27
C ALA A 9 -19.33 18.09 31.09
N CYS A 10 -19.15 17.09 31.95
CA CYS A 10 -17.98 16.18 31.88
C CYS A 10 -18.11 15.08 30.80
N SER A 11 -19.33 14.61 30.54
CA SER A 11 -19.60 13.62 29.46
C SER A 11 -19.53 14.24 28.07
N THR A 12 -19.86 15.53 27.94
CA THR A 12 -19.82 16.26 26.67
C THR A 12 -18.39 16.65 26.26
N LEU A 13 -17.49 16.90 27.22
CA LEU A 13 -16.07 17.19 26.94
C LEU A 13 -15.25 15.95 26.54
N MET A 14 -15.61 14.74 27.00
CA MET A 14 -14.90 13.51 26.60
C MET A 14 -15.32 12.96 25.22
N MET A 15 -16.54 13.24 24.74
CA MET A 15 -16.94 12.93 23.36
C MET A 15 -16.37 13.94 22.35
N GLN A 16 -16.10 15.19 22.76
CA GLN A 16 -15.48 16.20 21.89
C GLN A 16 -13.98 15.97 21.66
N SER A 17 -13.26 15.28 22.55
CA SER A 17 -11.80 15.10 22.40
C SER A 17 -11.40 13.98 21.43
N LYS A 18 -12.25 12.97 21.18
CA LYS A 18 -11.99 11.90 20.20
C LYS A 18 -12.50 12.21 18.78
N MET A 19 -13.55 13.03 18.65
CA MET A 19 -13.95 13.58 17.34
C MET A 19 -13.01 14.69 16.87
N SER A 20 -12.34 15.38 17.81
CA SER A 20 -11.42 16.48 17.53
C SER A 20 -10.22 16.08 16.66
N TRP A 21 -9.64 14.88 16.77
CA TRP A 21 -8.47 14.52 15.93
C TRP A 21 -8.84 14.19 14.47
N ARG A 22 -9.98 13.51 14.26
CA ARG A 22 -10.52 13.24 12.91
C ARG A 22 -11.09 14.49 12.24
N MET A 23 -11.69 15.42 13.00
CA MET A 23 -12.13 16.73 12.47
C MET A 23 -11.00 17.76 12.36
N MET A 24 -9.96 17.73 13.19
CA MET A 24 -8.81 18.65 13.07
C MET A 24 -7.91 18.29 11.87
N ASN A 25 -7.95 17.05 11.38
CA ASN A 25 -7.30 16.67 10.12
C ASN A 25 -8.04 17.13 8.86
N PHE A 26 -9.29 17.63 8.96
CA PHE A 26 -9.97 18.30 7.84
C PHE A 26 -9.37 19.69 7.52
N LEU A 27 -8.45 20.21 8.35
CA LEU A 27 -7.85 21.54 8.19
C LEU A 27 -6.43 21.57 7.61
N LYS A 28 -5.86 20.44 7.18
CA LYS A 28 -4.75 20.49 6.22
C LYS A 28 -5.32 20.45 4.80
N LEU A 29 -5.80 21.60 4.32
CA LEU A 29 -6.44 21.73 3.01
C LEU A 29 -5.50 21.37 1.83
N TYR A 30 -4.18 21.36 2.06
CA TYR A 30 -3.15 21.14 1.04
C TYR A 30 -2.01 20.25 1.56
N ILE A 31 -1.46 19.42 0.68
CA ILE A 31 -0.12 18.82 0.78
C ILE A 31 0.82 19.66 -0.09
N TYR A 32 1.98 20.01 0.46
CA TYR A 32 3.02 20.67 -0.33
C TYR A 32 3.76 19.63 -1.16
N VAL A 33 3.88 19.89 -2.47
CA VAL A 33 4.68 19.08 -3.39
C VAL A 33 6.02 19.79 -3.61
N ASP A 34 7.09 19.11 -3.23
CA ASP A 34 8.46 19.61 -3.29
C ASP A 34 9.40 18.70 -4.11
N GLY A 35 8.91 17.55 -4.55
CA GLY A 35 9.70 16.51 -5.21
C GLY A 35 10.57 15.68 -4.27
N GLU A 36 10.42 15.81 -2.95
CA GLU A 36 11.31 15.21 -1.93
C GLU A 36 10.58 14.49 -0.79
N SER A 37 9.39 14.96 -0.39
CA SER A 37 8.80 14.59 0.91
C SER A 37 7.49 13.79 0.85
N LEU A 38 6.98 13.44 -0.33
CA LEU A 38 5.76 12.64 -0.43
C LEU A 38 6.00 11.21 0.05
N THR A 39 5.08 10.67 0.85
CA THR A 39 5.06 9.26 1.20
C THR A 39 4.08 8.46 0.34
N PRO A 40 4.23 7.12 0.21
CA PRO A 40 3.21 6.28 -0.43
C PRO A 40 1.81 6.47 0.17
N GLN A 41 1.74 6.69 1.49
CA GLN A 41 0.51 6.98 2.21
C GLN A 41 -0.11 8.34 1.80
N ASP A 42 0.71 9.38 1.61
CA ASP A 42 0.23 10.68 1.10
C ASP A 42 -0.34 10.54 -0.30
N VAL A 43 0.35 9.81 -1.18
CA VAL A 43 -0.12 9.54 -2.55
C VAL A 43 -1.44 8.78 -2.52
N PHE A 44 -1.55 7.73 -1.70
CA PHE A 44 -2.80 6.98 -1.54
C PHE A 44 -3.95 7.87 -1.01
N ASN A 45 -3.67 8.78 -0.07
CA ASN A 45 -4.67 9.73 0.45
C ASN A 45 -5.05 10.82 -0.57
N LEU A 46 -4.10 11.26 -1.39
CA LEU A 46 -4.37 12.14 -2.52
C LEU A 46 -5.33 11.47 -3.50
N GLY A 47 -5.16 10.17 -3.77
CA GLY A 47 -6.09 9.36 -4.56
C GLY A 47 -7.54 9.42 -4.05
N LYS A 48 -7.72 9.33 -2.73
CA LYS A 48 -9.04 9.43 -2.06
C LYS A 48 -9.69 10.82 -2.11
N GLY A 49 -9.00 11.83 -2.66
CA GLY A 49 -9.51 13.20 -2.74
C GLY A 49 -9.52 13.95 -1.40
N LEU A 50 -8.78 13.46 -0.40
CA LEU A 50 -8.74 14.08 0.93
C LEU A 50 -7.98 15.41 0.96
N TYR A 51 -7.05 15.59 0.01
CA TYR A 51 -6.13 16.73 -0.03
C TYR A 51 -6.05 17.36 -1.42
N LYS A 52 -5.84 18.68 -1.44
CA LYS A 52 -5.33 19.42 -2.60
C LYS A 52 -3.79 19.47 -2.54
N ILE A 53 -3.16 19.93 -3.60
CA ILE A 53 -1.70 20.12 -3.64
C ILE A 53 -1.33 21.58 -3.93
N LYS A 54 -0.16 21.99 -3.44
CA LYS A 54 0.46 23.29 -3.72
C LYS A 54 1.98 23.13 -3.83
N LEU A 55 2.64 23.90 -4.69
CA LEU A 55 4.10 23.91 -4.75
C LEU A 55 4.71 24.56 -3.50
N SER A 56 5.88 24.06 -3.10
CA SER A 56 6.74 24.80 -2.18
C SER A 56 7.41 25.98 -2.89
N PRO A 57 7.73 27.08 -2.16
CA PRO A 57 8.50 28.20 -2.73
C PRO A 57 9.84 27.75 -3.33
N GLU A 58 10.52 26.80 -2.69
CA GLU A 58 11.78 26.21 -3.18
C GLU A 58 11.58 25.50 -4.51
N SER A 59 10.50 24.73 -4.67
CA SER A 59 10.19 24.08 -5.95
C SER A 59 9.83 25.08 -7.04
N GLU A 60 9.07 26.12 -6.72
CA GLU A 60 8.82 27.21 -7.68
C GLU A 60 10.12 27.83 -8.19
N PHE A 61 11.08 28.07 -7.29
CA PHE A 61 12.40 28.58 -7.65
C PHE A 61 13.14 27.60 -8.57
N LYS A 62 13.26 26.33 -8.17
CA LYS A 62 13.97 25.31 -8.97
C LYS A 62 13.35 25.13 -10.36
N VAL A 63 12.03 25.09 -10.46
CA VAL A 63 11.31 24.99 -11.74
C VAL A 63 11.62 26.19 -12.64
N LYS A 64 11.62 27.42 -12.11
CA LYS A 64 12.00 28.62 -12.86
C LYS A 64 13.44 28.54 -13.37
N GLN A 65 14.40 28.13 -12.54
CA GLN A 65 15.81 28.01 -12.95
C GLN A 65 16.01 26.96 -14.05
N SER A 66 15.38 25.80 -13.90
CA SER A 66 15.34 24.75 -14.92
C SER A 66 14.81 25.28 -16.25
N ARG A 67 13.73 26.07 -16.20
CA ARG A 67 13.10 26.63 -17.38
C ARG A 67 13.97 27.65 -18.09
N LEU A 68 14.67 28.51 -17.35
CA LEU A 68 15.59 29.50 -17.92
C LEU A 68 16.71 28.85 -18.74
N LEU A 69 17.24 27.71 -18.28
CA LEU A 69 18.25 26.96 -19.03
C LEU A 69 17.70 26.38 -20.35
N ILE A 70 16.46 25.90 -20.37
CA ILE A 70 15.82 25.45 -21.62
C ILE A 70 15.72 26.61 -22.61
N GLU A 71 15.32 27.78 -22.13
CA GLU A 71 15.12 28.97 -22.97
C GLU A 71 16.45 29.49 -23.52
N SER A 72 17.54 29.50 -22.73
CA SER A 72 18.86 29.89 -23.21
C SER A 72 19.39 28.95 -24.29
N ILE A 73 19.21 27.63 -24.14
CA ILE A 73 19.63 26.63 -25.13
C ILE A 73 18.94 26.83 -26.48
N ILE A 74 17.64 27.16 -26.46
CA ILE A 74 16.86 27.45 -27.67
C ILE A 74 17.36 28.74 -28.32
N GLN A 75 17.56 29.80 -27.53
CA GLN A 75 18.06 31.09 -28.02
C GLN A 75 19.46 30.97 -28.63
N GLU A 76 20.34 30.17 -28.01
CA GLU A 76 21.70 29.88 -28.47
C GLU A 76 21.74 28.87 -29.63
N LYS A 77 20.59 28.30 -30.03
CA LYS A 77 20.46 27.28 -31.08
C LYS A 77 21.34 26.04 -30.85
N LYS A 78 21.60 25.70 -29.58
CA LYS A 78 22.30 24.47 -29.19
C LYS A 78 21.39 23.26 -29.44
N VAL A 79 21.92 22.20 -30.05
CA VAL A 79 21.16 20.97 -30.32
C VAL A 79 20.99 20.17 -29.04
N ALA A 80 19.75 19.87 -28.64
CA ALA A 80 19.43 19.15 -27.41
C ALA A 80 18.21 18.22 -27.57
N TYR A 81 18.36 16.98 -27.08
CA TYR A 81 17.37 15.90 -27.22
C TYR A 81 15.98 16.28 -26.68
N GLY A 82 14.93 16.08 -27.49
CA GLY A 82 13.54 16.32 -27.09
C GLY A 82 13.18 17.80 -26.86
N ILE A 83 14.14 18.72 -27.07
CA ILE A 83 13.95 20.17 -27.00
C ILE A 83 13.82 20.72 -28.42
N ASN A 84 14.83 20.51 -29.26
CA ASN A 84 14.85 20.91 -30.67
C ASN A 84 15.28 19.76 -31.61
N THR A 85 15.19 18.52 -31.15
CA THR A 85 15.32 17.32 -31.99
C THR A 85 14.10 16.40 -31.85
N GLY A 86 13.99 15.40 -32.74
CA GLY A 86 12.98 14.35 -32.62
C GLY A 86 13.19 13.41 -31.44
N PHE A 87 12.32 12.41 -31.29
CA PHE A 87 12.30 11.46 -30.16
C PHE A 87 12.74 10.05 -30.58
N GLY A 88 13.30 9.27 -29.65
CA GLY A 88 13.72 7.90 -29.90
C GLY A 88 14.65 7.77 -31.11
N LYS A 89 14.25 6.98 -32.12
CA LYS A 89 15.02 6.78 -33.35
C LYS A 89 15.31 8.08 -34.11
N PHE A 90 14.47 9.11 -33.94
CA PHE A 90 14.60 10.41 -34.61
C PHE A 90 15.40 11.43 -33.79
N ALA A 91 16.12 11.02 -32.74
CA ALA A 91 16.91 11.91 -31.87
C ALA A 91 17.93 12.79 -32.60
N ARG A 92 18.37 12.41 -33.81
CA ARG A 92 19.34 13.15 -34.64
C ARG A 92 18.71 14.15 -35.62
N THR A 93 17.37 14.18 -35.73
CA THR A 93 16.66 15.09 -36.62
C THR A 93 16.43 16.42 -35.92
N VAL A 94 17.07 17.50 -36.39
CA VAL A 94 16.88 18.86 -35.86
C VAL A 94 15.54 19.43 -36.36
N ILE A 95 14.78 20.02 -35.44
CA ILE A 95 13.45 20.57 -35.70
C ILE A 95 13.52 22.10 -35.69
N PRO A 96 12.96 22.79 -36.71
CA PRO A 96 12.89 24.26 -36.72
C PRO A 96 12.12 24.82 -35.51
N GLU A 97 12.54 25.98 -35.02
CA GLU A 97 11.92 26.64 -33.85
C GLU A 97 10.40 26.84 -34.01
N SER A 98 9.95 27.19 -35.22
CA SER A 98 8.54 27.38 -35.58
C SER A 98 7.69 26.11 -35.45
N LYS A 99 8.32 24.94 -35.39
CA LYS A 99 7.68 23.62 -35.28
C LYS A 99 7.76 23.02 -33.88
N LEU A 100 8.45 23.65 -32.93
CA LEU A 100 8.69 23.04 -31.61
C LEU A 100 7.40 22.86 -30.80
N LYS A 101 6.42 23.75 -30.94
CA LYS A 101 5.11 23.54 -30.31
C LYS A 101 4.39 22.34 -30.91
N GLU A 102 4.29 22.30 -32.25
CA GLU A 102 3.65 21.20 -32.98
C GLU A 102 4.32 19.85 -32.67
N LEU A 103 5.65 19.85 -32.48
CA LEU A 103 6.42 18.68 -32.06
C LEU A 103 5.93 18.11 -30.72
N GLN A 104 5.66 18.96 -29.72
CA GLN A 104 5.17 18.50 -28.41
C GLN A 104 3.73 17.99 -28.48
N ASP A 105 2.85 18.69 -29.21
CA ASP A 105 1.46 18.26 -29.40
C ASP A 105 1.39 16.91 -30.13
N ASN A 106 2.20 16.74 -31.19
CA ASN A 106 2.26 15.49 -31.94
C ASN A 106 2.86 14.34 -31.12
N LEU A 107 3.83 14.63 -30.24
CA LEU A 107 4.35 13.64 -29.31
C LEU A 107 3.23 13.10 -28.41
N VAL A 108 2.52 13.99 -27.72
CA VAL A 108 1.41 13.60 -26.82
C VAL A 108 0.36 12.79 -27.58
N ARG A 109 -0.13 13.29 -28.72
CA ARG A 109 -1.16 12.60 -29.51
C ARG A 109 -0.73 11.22 -30.00
N SER A 110 0.47 11.10 -30.56
CA SER A 110 0.96 9.83 -31.11
C SER A 110 1.23 8.78 -30.03
N HIS A 111 1.65 9.23 -28.84
CA HIS A 111 1.99 8.34 -27.73
C HIS A 111 0.77 7.98 -26.87
N SER A 112 -0.37 8.66 -27.01
CA SER A 112 -1.66 8.28 -26.42
C SER A 112 -2.27 7.01 -27.04
N ALA A 113 -1.49 5.92 -27.07
CA ALA A 113 -1.83 4.63 -27.67
C ALA A 113 -2.19 3.55 -26.62
N GLY A 114 -2.45 3.94 -25.37
CA GLY A 114 -2.89 3.02 -24.31
C GLY A 114 -4.24 2.36 -24.58
N VAL A 115 -4.45 1.16 -24.03
CA VAL A 115 -5.68 0.36 -24.20
C VAL A 115 -6.16 -0.24 -22.88
N GLY A 116 -7.33 -0.88 -22.90
CA GLY A 116 -7.94 -1.51 -21.73
C GLY A 116 -8.88 -0.58 -20.97
N LYS A 117 -9.29 -1.01 -19.76
CA LYS A 117 -10.16 -0.21 -18.89
C LYS A 117 -9.42 1.06 -18.45
N PRO A 118 -10.13 2.19 -18.27
CA PRO A 118 -9.53 3.34 -17.65
C PRO A 118 -9.15 3.05 -16.20
N LEU A 119 -8.10 3.70 -15.72
CA LEU A 119 -7.87 3.86 -14.30
C LEU A 119 -9.10 4.48 -13.64
N SER A 120 -9.35 4.10 -12.39
CA SER A 120 -10.36 4.77 -11.58
C SER A 120 -9.96 6.23 -11.33
N PRO A 121 -10.91 7.14 -11.03
CA PRO A 121 -10.58 8.51 -10.64
C PRO A 121 -9.51 8.58 -9.54
N GLU A 122 -9.57 7.69 -8.55
CA GLU A 122 -8.59 7.63 -7.47
C GLU A 122 -7.18 7.33 -7.98
N ARG A 123 -7.04 6.30 -8.84
CA ARG A 123 -5.76 5.91 -9.43
C ARG A 123 -5.21 6.96 -10.39
N THR A 124 -6.06 7.58 -11.21
CA THR A 124 -5.66 8.70 -12.07
C THR A 124 -5.16 9.87 -11.23
N ARG A 125 -5.81 10.15 -10.09
CA ARG A 125 -5.40 11.22 -9.17
C ARG A 125 -4.04 10.91 -8.54
N MET A 126 -3.77 9.67 -8.15
CA MET A 126 -2.45 9.24 -7.66
C MET A 126 -1.35 9.42 -8.72
N LEU A 127 -1.60 8.93 -9.95
CA LEU A 127 -0.70 9.10 -11.10
C LEU A 127 -0.38 10.58 -11.34
N PHE A 128 -1.42 11.42 -11.32
CA PHE A 128 -1.30 12.84 -11.60
C PHE A 128 -0.50 13.58 -10.51
N ALA A 129 -0.77 13.27 -9.23
CA ALA A 129 0.00 13.82 -8.11
C ALA A 129 1.50 13.50 -8.23
N LEU A 130 1.85 12.25 -8.57
CA LEU A 130 3.24 11.86 -8.75
C LEU A 130 3.91 12.57 -9.93
N ARG A 131 3.21 12.76 -11.05
CA ARG A 131 3.78 13.51 -12.18
C ARG A 131 4.08 14.95 -11.78
N ILE A 132 3.16 15.58 -11.04
CA ILE A 132 3.36 16.92 -10.51
C ILE A 132 4.54 16.94 -9.52
N ASN A 133 4.69 15.95 -8.65
CA ASN A 133 5.80 15.87 -7.70
C ASN A 133 7.16 15.76 -8.40
N VAL A 134 7.27 14.94 -9.44
CA VAL A 134 8.51 14.81 -10.25
C VAL A 134 8.87 16.13 -10.93
N LEU A 135 7.87 16.82 -11.50
CA LEU A 135 8.05 18.12 -12.13
C LEU A 135 8.47 19.20 -11.10
N ALA A 136 7.90 19.16 -9.90
CA ALA A 136 8.22 20.07 -8.80
C ALA A 136 9.67 19.96 -8.31
N LYS A 137 10.35 18.83 -8.56
CA LYS A 137 11.76 18.64 -8.20
C LYS A 137 12.71 19.58 -8.98
N GLY A 138 12.27 20.09 -10.14
CA GLY A 138 12.99 21.13 -10.89
C GLY A 138 14.06 20.64 -11.87
N TYR A 139 14.05 19.36 -12.25
CA TYR A 139 15.02 18.80 -13.22
C TYR A 139 14.42 18.55 -14.61
N SER A 140 13.19 19.00 -14.85
CA SER A 140 12.41 18.68 -16.06
C SER A 140 12.35 19.79 -17.10
N GLY A 141 12.69 21.03 -16.77
CA GLY A 141 12.60 22.16 -17.72
C GLY A 141 11.17 22.58 -18.10
N ILE A 142 10.16 22.13 -17.35
CA ILE A 142 8.77 22.58 -17.50
C ILE A 142 8.63 24.05 -17.06
N SER A 143 7.73 24.81 -17.67
CA SER A 143 7.42 26.15 -17.18
C SER A 143 6.50 26.10 -15.95
N LEU A 144 6.66 27.09 -15.06
CA LEU A 144 5.81 27.21 -13.87
C LEU A 144 4.33 27.38 -14.23
N GLU A 145 4.03 28.07 -15.33
CA GLU A 145 2.67 28.24 -15.85
C GLU A 145 2.01 26.88 -16.13
N THR A 146 2.67 26.02 -16.90
CA THR A 146 2.16 24.69 -17.24
C THR A 146 2.00 23.81 -16.00
N LEU A 147 2.97 23.85 -15.07
CA LEU A 147 2.90 23.11 -13.82
C LEU A 147 1.74 23.59 -12.92
N GLN A 148 1.49 24.90 -12.87
CA GLN A 148 0.37 25.47 -12.12
C GLN A 148 -0.98 25.06 -12.74
N GLN A 149 -1.11 25.07 -14.08
CA GLN A 149 -2.32 24.57 -14.75
C GLN A 149 -2.60 23.10 -14.43
N ALA A 150 -1.56 22.27 -14.36
CA ALA A 150 -1.68 20.87 -13.95
C ALA A 150 -2.16 20.75 -12.49
N ILE A 151 -1.62 21.54 -11.58
CA ILE A 151 -2.04 21.62 -10.17
C ILE A 151 -3.50 22.07 -10.05
N ASP A 152 -3.91 23.07 -10.83
CA ASP A 152 -5.28 23.57 -10.82
C ASP A 152 -6.27 22.51 -11.31
N ALA A 153 -5.93 21.78 -12.37
CA ALA A 153 -6.71 20.64 -12.86
C ALA A 153 -6.82 19.52 -11.80
N PHE A 154 -5.70 19.15 -11.16
CA PHE A 154 -5.68 18.19 -10.06
C PHE A 154 -6.60 18.63 -8.90
N ASN A 155 -6.45 19.88 -8.46
CA ASN A 155 -7.20 20.45 -7.35
C ASN A 155 -8.71 20.57 -7.64
N ALA A 156 -9.07 20.78 -8.91
CA ALA A 156 -10.44 20.76 -9.40
C ALA A 156 -11.01 19.35 -9.62
N SER A 157 -10.19 18.30 -9.44
CA SER A 157 -10.51 16.91 -9.77
C SER A 157 -10.92 16.73 -11.24
N CYS A 158 -10.29 17.51 -12.14
CA CYS A 158 -10.38 17.28 -13.57
C CYS A 158 -9.31 16.25 -13.92
N LEU A 159 -9.74 14.99 -14.11
CA LEU A 159 -8.85 13.83 -14.20
C LEU A 159 -8.88 13.24 -15.62
N PRO A 160 -7.77 13.27 -16.37
CA PRO A 160 -7.69 12.65 -17.69
C PRO A 160 -8.09 11.17 -17.74
N TYR A 161 -8.65 10.76 -18.86
CA TYR A 161 -8.87 9.35 -19.17
C TYR A 161 -7.54 8.67 -19.43
N VAL A 162 -7.16 7.71 -18.57
CA VAL A 162 -5.89 6.98 -18.69
C VAL A 162 -6.17 5.48 -18.77
N PRO A 163 -5.92 4.82 -19.92
CA PRO A 163 -6.01 3.36 -20.03
C PRO A 163 -4.94 2.67 -19.17
N GLU A 164 -5.29 1.52 -18.58
CA GLU A 164 -4.39 0.78 -17.68
C GLU A 164 -3.28 -0.02 -18.40
N LYS A 165 -3.31 -0.17 -19.74
CA LYS A 165 -2.32 -0.95 -20.52
C LYS A 165 -1.63 -0.09 -21.57
N GLY A 166 -0.38 -0.42 -21.87
CA GLY A 166 0.40 0.20 -22.95
C GLY A 166 1.83 0.61 -22.57
N THR A 167 2.18 0.60 -21.28
CA THR A 167 3.56 0.83 -20.81
C THR A 167 4.38 -0.46 -20.83
N VAL A 168 5.65 -0.35 -21.20
CA VAL A 168 6.70 -1.37 -21.04
C VAL A 168 7.68 -1.02 -19.91
N GLY A 169 7.53 0.14 -19.26
CA GLY A 169 8.40 0.57 -18.16
C GLY A 169 9.84 0.92 -18.55
N ALA A 170 10.09 1.27 -19.82
CA ALA A 170 11.42 1.59 -20.36
C ALA A 170 11.65 3.10 -20.42
N SER A 171 11.16 3.79 -21.45
CA SER A 171 11.26 5.26 -21.61
C SER A 171 10.22 6.03 -20.79
N GLY A 172 9.85 5.48 -19.63
CA GLY A 172 8.72 5.89 -18.82
C GLY A 172 7.39 5.23 -19.21
N ASP A 173 6.36 5.51 -18.44
CA ASP A 173 4.97 5.11 -18.66
C ASP A 173 4.32 5.94 -19.78
N LEU A 174 4.97 5.95 -20.94
CA LEU A 174 4.69 6.85 -22.06
C LEU A 174 3.22 6.85 -22.45
N ALA A 175 2.63 5.70 -22.74
CA ALA A 175 1.23 5.65 -23.17
C ALA A 175 0.26 6.15 -22.09
N PRO A 176 0.30 5.64 -20.84
CA PRO A 176 -0.51 6.17 -19.74
C PRO A 176 -0.33 7.67 -19.49
N LEU A 177 0.91 8.16 -19.43
CA LEU A 177 1.20 9.56 -19.15
C LEU A 177 0.89 10.48 -20.34
N SER A 178 0.95 9.97 -21.58
CA SER A 178 0.48 10.70 -22.75
C SER A 178 -1.02 10.88 -22.73
N HIS A 179 -1.78 9.87 -22.31
CA HIS A 179 -3.21 10.02 -22.04
C HIS A 179 -3.51 11.02 -20.91
N LEU A 180 -2.66 11.07 -19.87
CA LEU A 180 -2.73 12.12 -18.86
C LEU A 180 -2.51 13.51 -19.47
N ALA A 181 -1.44 13.70 -20.25
CA ALA A 181 -1.13 14.96 -20.92
C ALA A 181 -2.18 15.38 -21.96
N LEU A 182 -2.76 14.41 -22.68
CA LEU A 182 -3.79 14.63 -23.71
C LEU A 182 -5.01 15.35 -23.12
N GLY A 183 -5.47 14.92 -21.95
CA GLY A 183 -6.54 15.59 -21.22
C GLY A 183 -6.19 17.04 -20.84
N LEU A 184 -4.94 17.30 -20.43
CA LEU A 184 -4.49 18.64 -20.03
C LEU A 184 -4.43 19.62 -21.21
N ILE A 185 -4.08 19.15 -22.40
CA ILE A 185 -4.16 19.96 -23.64
C ILE A 185 -5.58 20.06 -24.20
N GLY A 186 -6.59 19.54 -23.48
CA GLY A 186 -8.00 19.66 -23.83
C GLY A 186 -8.50 18.65 -24.86
N GLU A 187 -7.73 17.60 -25.13
CA GLU A 187 -8.07 16.51 -26.05
C GLU A 187 -8.45 15.23 -25.30
N GLY A 188 -9.14 14.30 -25.96
CA GLY A 188 -9.63 13.08 -25.33
C GLY A 188 -10.72 13.36 -24.27
N LYS A 189 -10.78 12.50 -23.25
CA LYS A 189 -11.79 12.55 -22.19
C LYS A 189 -11.18 12.90 -20.84
N MET A 190 -11.98 13.52 -19.97
CA MET A 190 -11.67 13.72 -18.56
C MET A 190 -12.89 13.37 -17.71
N TRP A 191 -12.64 12.94 -16.48
CA TRP A 191 -13.63 12.83 -15.43
C TRP A 191 -13.62 14.08 -14.56
N SER A 192 -14.78 14.53 -14.10
CA SER A 192 -14.87 15.44 -12.95
C SER A 192 -16.11 15.16 -12.10
N PRO A 193 -16.16 15.66 -10.85
CA PRO A 193 -17.36 15.55 -10.01
C PRO A 193 -18.60 16.22 -10.63
N LYS A 194 -18.42 17.20 -11.54
CA LYS A 194 -19.54 17.92 -12.19
C LYS A 194 -20.09 17.18 -13.40
N SER A 195 -19.25 16.49 -14.16
CA SER A 195 -19.62 15.94 -15.47
C SER A 195 -19.58 14.42 -15.55
N GLY A 196 -18.96 13.74 -14.59
CA GLY A 196 -18.45 12.39 -14.84
C GLY A 196 -17.49 12.42 -16.03
N TRP A 197 -17.47 11.35 -16.82
CA TRP A 197 -16.66 11.27 -18.05
C TRP A 197 -17.25 12.12 -19.19
N ALA A 198 -16.51 13.12 -19.66
CA ALA A 198 -16.87 13.97 -20.81
C ALA A 198 -15.62 14.41 -21.58
N ASP A 199 -15.78 15.11 -22.72
CA ASP A 199 -14.61 15.59 -23.48
C ASP A 199 -13.81 16.62 -22.68
N ALA A 200 -12.49 16.47 -22.69
CA ALA A 200 -11.57 17.20 -21.83
C ALA A 200 -11.75 18.72 -21.92
N LYS A 201 -11.90 19.26 -23.13
CA LYS A 201 -12.15 20.69 -23.38
C LYS A 201 -13.37 21.24 -22.63
N TYR A 202 -14.46 20.48 -22.58
CA TYR A 202 -15.68 20.91 -21.89
C TYR A 202 -15.56 20.76 -20.38
N VAL A 203 -14.87 19.72 -19.91
CA VAL A 203 -14.57 19.54 -18.48
C VAL A 203 -13.73 20.70 -17.95
N LEU A 204 -12.62 21.03 -18.63
CA LEU A 204 -11.78 22.17 -18.25
C LEU A 204 -12.57 23.48 -18.23
N LYS A 205 -13.35 23.75 -19.30
CA LYS A 205 -14.20 24.95 -19.38
C LYS A 205 -15.22 25.03 -18.24
N ALA A 206 -15.86 23.92 -17.87
CA ALA A 206 -16.84 23.86 -16.77
C ALA A 206 -16.24 24.13 -15.37
N HIS A 207 -14.90 24.07 -15.26
CA HIS A 207 -14.14 24.41 -14.07
C HIS A 207 -13.36 25.73 -14.21
N ASN A 208 -13.64 26.54 -15.24
CA ASN A 208 -12.93 27.78 -15.55
C ASN A 208 -11.42 27.59 -15.80
N LEU A 209 -11.02 26.39 -16.21
CA LEU A 209 -9.66 26.05 -16.58
C LEU A 209 -9.49 26.15 -18.10
N LYS A 210 -8.27 26.47 -18.53
CA LYS A 210 -7.90 26.53 -19.96
C LYS A 210 -7.01 25.33 -20.30
N PRO A 211 -7.15 24.77 -21.51
CA PRO A 211 -6.19 23.81 -22.03
C PRO A 211 -4.75 24.34 -21.96
N VAL A 212 -3.82 23.46 -21.61
CA VAL A 212 -2.37 23.73 -21.62
C VAL A 212 -1.90 23.96 -23.05
N SER A 213 -1.09 24.98 -23.26
CA SER A 213 -0.37 25.21 -24.53
C SER A 213 1.10 24.86 -24.34
N LEU A 214 1.52 23.69 -24.81
CA LEU A 214 2.86 23.16 -24.57
C LEU A 214 3.96 24.05 -25.17
N LYS A 215 5.00 24.29 -24.37
CA LYS A 215 6.27 24.91 -24.79
C LYS A 215 7.31 23.82 -25.10
N PRO A 216 8.45 24.15 -25.72
CA PRO A 216 9.52 23.17 -25.97
C PRO A 216 9.89 22.39 -24.70
N LYS A 217 10.12 21.08 -24.86
CA LYS A 217 10.30 20.03 -23.83
C LYS A 217 9.06 19.65 -23.01
N GLU A 218 8.02 20.47 -22.93
CA GLU A 218 6.94 20.23 -21.96
C GLU A 218 6.09 18.99 -22.26
N GLY A 219 5.91 18.62 -23.54
CA GLY A 219 5.26 17.37 -23.91
C GLY A 219 6.04 16.17 -23.38
N LEU A 220 7.35 16.13 -23.64
CA LEU A 220 8.22 15.07 -23.14
C LEU A 220 8.26 15.03 -21.61
N ALA A 221 8.39 16.21 -20.97
CA ALA A 221 8.38 16.36 -19.52
C ALA A 221 7.02 16.00 -18.89
N LEU A 222 5.92 15.87 -19.63
CA LEU A 222 4.67 15.36 -19.05
C LEU A 222 4.54 13.85 -19.16
N ILE A 223 5.26 13.21 -20.09
CA ILE A 223 5.04 11.80 -20.44
C ILE A 223 6.17 10.86 -20.03
N ASN A 224 7.34 11.38 -19.68
CA ASN A 224 8.53 10.58 -19.43
C ASN A 224 8.80 10.37 -17.93
N GLY A 225 8.56 9.16 -17.44
CA GLY A 225 8.83 8.73 -16.06
C GLY A 225 7.97 7.54 -15.61
N THR A 226 8.15 7.07 -14.38
CA THR A 226 7.63 5.77 -13.88
C THR A 226 6.32 5.86 -13.08
N GLN A 227 5.55 6.94 -13.26
CA GLN A 227 4.48 7.28 -12.32
C GLN A 227 3.25 6.36 -12.34
N LEU A 228 2.97 5.61 -13.42
CA LEU A 228 1.92 4.58 -13.39
C LEU A 228 2.35 3.42 -12.50
N ILE A 229 3.57 2.94 -12.69
CA ILE A 229 4.12 1.83 -11.89
C ILE A 229 4.13 2.24 -10.42
N THR A 230 4.66 3.43 -10.12
CA THR A 230 4.81 3.94 -8.76
C THR A 230 3.48 4.25 -8.09
N SER A 231 2.51 4.84 -8.81
CA SER A 231 1.18 5.15 -8.22
C SER A 231 0.45 3.87 -7.83
N LEU A 232 0.40 2.87 -8.71
CA LEU A 232 -0.18 1.57 -8.40
C LEU A 232 0.60 0.84 -7.30
N GLY A 233 1.93 1.01 -7.27
CA GLY A 233 2.79 0.48 -6.20
C GLY A 233 2.51 1.11 -4.83
N CYS A 234 2.26 2.41 -4.76
CA CYS A 234 1.83 3.08 -3.52
C CYS A 234 0.52 2.51 -2.99
N GLU A 235 -0.47 2.29 -3.88
CA GLU A 235 -1.72 1.64 -3.47
C GLU A 235 -1.46 0.21 -2.98
N ALA A 236 -0.67 -0.57 -3.73
CA ALA A 236 -0.41 -1.97 -3.40
C ALA A 236 0.26 -2.12 -2.04
N VAL A 237 1.30 -1.32 -1.76
CA VAL A 237 2.06 -1.44 -0.51
C VAL A 237 1.25 -0.97 0.71
N GLU A 238 0.45 0.10 0.59
CA GLU A 238 -0.39 0.56 1.69
C GLU A 238 -1.53 -0.42 1.98
N ARG A 239 -2.15 -1.00 0.94
CA ARG A 239 -3.16 -2.05 1.10
C ARG A 239 -2.55 -3.33 1.67
N ALA A 240 -1.38 -3.74 1.21
CA ALA A 240 -0.64 -4.91 1.72
C ALA A 240 -0.30 -4.76 3.21
N ASN A 241 0.23 -3.59 3.60
CA ASN A 241 0.53 -3.28 4.99
C ASN A 241 -0.73 -3.32 5.88
N ALA A 242 -1.84 -2.77 5.39
CA ALA A 242 -3.12 -2.78 6.10
C ALA A 242 -3.70 -4.20 6.27
N ILE A 243 -3.64 -5.03 5.22
CA ILE A 243 -4.20 -6.38 5.28
C ILE A 243 -3.30 -7.35 6.06
N ALA A 244 -1.97 -7.20 6.02
CA ALA A 244 -1.04 -8.04 6.77
C ALA A 244 -1.26 -7.94 8.29
N LYS A 245 -1.48 -6.72 8.81
CA LYS A 245 -1.84 -6.52 10.22
C LYS A 245 -3.16 -7.21 10.60
N GLN A 246 -4.15 -7.13 9.73
CA GLN A 246 -5.46 -7.75 9.96
C GLN A 246 -5.42 -9.27 9.80
N ALA A 247 -4.52 -9.80 8.97
CA ALA A 247 -4.30 -11.24 8.83
C ALA A 247 -3.88 -11.89 10.15
N ASP A 248 -3.08 -11.20 10.98
CA ASP A 248 -2.70 -11.66 12.31
C ASP A 248 -3.92 -11.77 13.24
N VAL A 249 -4.82 -10.77 13.20
CA VAL A 249 -6.06 -10.76 13.99
C VAL A 249 -7.01 -11.87 13.55
N VAL A 250 -7.18 -12.06 12.23
CA VAL A 250 -8.03 -13.11 11.65
C VAL A 250 -7.48 -14.49 12.04
N ALA A 251 -6.17 -14.69 11.92
CA ALA A 251 -5.53 -15.96 12.26
C ALA A 251 -5.59 -16.26 13.77
N ALA A 252 -5.49 -15.25 14.64
CA ALA A 252 -5.67 -15.40 16.09
C ALA A 252 -7.10 -15.85 16.42
N LEU A 253 -8.11 -15.27 15.77
CA LEU A 253 -9.50 -15.71 15.92
C LEU A 253 -9.69 -17.17 15.47
N THR A 254 -9.13 -17.54 14.31
CA THR A 254 -9.18 -18.92 13.82
C THR A 254 -8.47 -19.89 14.76
N LEU A 255 -7.39 -19.46 15.41
CA LEU A 255 -6.66 -20.28 16.38
C LEU A 255 -7.52 -20.61 17.60
N GLU A 256 -8.22 -19.62 18.17
CA GLU A 256 -9.16 -19.84 19.28
C GLU A 256 -10.27 -20.81 18.88
N VAL A 257 -10.88 -20.58 17.71
CA VAL A 257 -11.96 -21.43 17.18
C VAL A 257 -11.52 -22.88 17.00
N LEU A 258 -10.27 -23.10 16.59
CA LEU A 258 -9.70 -24.44 16.39
C LEU A 258 -9.05 -25.02 17.65
N LYS A 259 -9.19 -24.36 18.80
CA LYS A 259 -8.60 -24.78 20.09
C LYS A 259 -7.09 -25.01 19.96
N GLY A 260 -6.39 -24.03 19.37
CA GLY A 260 -4.94 -24.05 19.19
C GLY A 260 -4.19 -23.60 20.43
N THR A 261 -2.92 -23.98 20.52
CA THR A 261 -2.03 -23.64 21.64
C THR A 261 -1.34 -22.29 21.45
N VAL A 262 -1.29 -21.51 22.54
CA VAL A 262 -0.56 -20.23 22.57
C VAL A 262 0.96 -20.39 22.68
N LYS A 263 1.45 -21.59 23.04
CA LYS A 263 2.88 -21.86 23.29
C LYS A 263 3.77 -21.59 22.06
N ALA A 264 3.22 -21.72 20.86
CA ALA A 264 3.93 -21.46 19.62
C ALA A 264 4.40 -20.00 19.45
N PHE A 265 3.79 -19.07 20.19
CA PHE A 265 4.03 -17.64 20.09
C PHE A 265 4.94 -17.09 21.19
N ASP A 266 5.57 -17.97 21.97
CA ASP A 266 6.46 -17.61 23.07
C ASP A 266 7.59 -16.66 22.61
N ALA A 267 7.86 -15.63 23.40
CA ALA A 267 8.83 -14.60 23.03
C ALA A 267 10.25 -15.17 22.84
N ASP A 268 10.64 -16.17 23.63
CA ASP A 268 11.98 -16.76 23.57
C ASP A 268 12.19 -17.55 22.28
N ILE A 269 11.16 -18.27 21.81
CA ILE A 269 11.20 -18.98 20.52
C ILE A 269 11.55 -18.01 19.40
N HIS A 270 10.93 -16.83 19.39
CA HIS A 270 11.12 -15.86 18.32
C HIS A 270 12.38 -15.00 18.52
N ALA A 271 12.86 -14.83 19.76
CA ALA A 271 14.16 -14.23 20.03
C ALA A 271 15.31 -15.10 19.51
N MET A 272 15.18 -16.43 19.55
CA MET A 272 16.18 -17.37 19.00
C MET A 272 16.27 -17.35 17.46
N ARG A 273 15.26 -16.80 16.77
CA ARG A 273 15.28 -16.58 15.31
C ARG A 273 14.80 -15.15 15.00
N PRO A 274 15.68 -14.14 15.16
CA PRO A 274 15.28 -12.74 15.32
C PRO A 274 14.99 -12.02 14.00
N HIS A 275 14.14 -12.60 13.15
CA HIS A 275 13.56 -11.86 12.02
C HIS A 275 12.55 -10.83 12.54
N PRO A 276 12.66 -9.53 12.18
CA PRO A 276 11.82 -8.47 12.74
C PRO A 276 10.31 -8.74 12.55
N GLY A 277 9.90 -9.10 11.34
CA GLY A 277 8.50 -9.42 11.04
C GLY A 277 8.00 -10.63 11.83
N GLN A 278 8.83 -11.65 12.03
CA GLN A 278 8.45 -12.84 12.81
C GLN A 278 8.20 -12.47 14.28
N GLY A 279 9.08 -11.67 14.88
CA GLY A 279 8.93 -11.20 16.26
C GLY A 279 7.68 -10.34 16.45
N GLU A 280 7.40 -9.44 15.50
CA GLU A 280 6.22 -8.56 15.56
C GLU A 280 4.90 -9.31 15.39
N VAL A 281 4.84 -10.33 14.51
CA VAL A 281 3.63 -11.17 14.39
C VAL A 281 3.40 -11.94 15.67
N ALA A 282 4.43 -12.62 16.20
CA ALA A 282 4.29 -13.35 17.45
C ALA A 282 3.85 -12.47 18.62
N PHE A 283 4.37 -11.24 18.68
CA PHE A 283 3.95 -10.23 19.64
C PHE A 283 2.45 -9.94 19.53
N ARG A 284 1.92 -9.73 18.31
CA ARG A 284 0.49 -9.49 18.09
C ARG A 284 -0.37 -10.68 18.53
N PHE A 285 0.07 -11.90 18.23
CA PHE A 285 -0.63 -13.11 18.70
C PHE A 285 -0.70 -13.16 20.23
N ARG A 286 0.43 -12.94 20.93
CA ARG A 286 0.44 -12.89 22.41
C ARG A 286 -0.45 -11.79 22.99
N SER A 287 -0.61 -10.68 22.28
CA SER A 287 -1.47 -9.58 22.72
C SER A 287 -2.98 -9.81 22.51
N LEU A 288 -3.35 -10.85 21.75
CA LEU A 288 -4.74 -11.12 21.37
C LEU A 288 -5.28 -12.45 21.93
N LEU A 289 -4.40 -13.42 22.16
CA LEU A 289 -4.74 -14.77 22.62
C LEU A 289 -4.75 -14.90 24.14
N ASP A 290 -5.21 -16.07 24.61
CA ASP A 290 -5.30 -16.43 26.02
C ASP A 290 -4.04 -16.04 26.81
N SER A 291 -4.25 -15.27 27.87
CA SER A 291 -3.24 -14.82 28.82
C SER A 291 -3.93 -14.36 30.11
N GLU A 292 -3.16 -14.08 31.16
CA GLU A 292 -3.71 -13.50 32.39
C GLU A 292 -4.47 -12.18 32.16
N HIS A 293 -4.12 -11.43 31.11
CA HIS A 293 -4.80 -10.19 30.74
C HIS A 293 -6.10 -10.41 29.96
N HIS A 294 -6.19 -11.51 29.23
CA HIS A 294 -7.25 -11.82 28.29
C HIS A 294 -7.61 -13.31 28.39
N PRO A 295 -8.29 -13.75 29.46
CA PRO A 295 -8.65 -15.15 29.61
C PRO A 295 -9.63 -15.58 28.51
N SER A 296 -9.46 -16.79 27.98
CA SER A 296 -10.35 -17.45 27.03
C SER A 296 -10.97 -18.70 27.66
N GLU A 297 -12.30 -18.78 27.70
CA GLU A 297 -13.01 -19.97 28.17
C GLU A 297 -12.85 -21.12 27.18
N ILE A 298 -12.67 -20.81 25.89
CA ILE A 298 -12.36 -21.79 24.85
C ILE A 298 -10.97 -22.38 25.11
N ALA A 299 -9.97 -21.55 25.42
CA ALA A 299 -8.64 -22.00 25.79
C ALA A 299 -8.66 -22.92 27.03
N GLU A 300 -9.40 -22.53 28.08
CA GLU A 300 -9.55 -23.34 29.28
C GLU A 300 -10.21 -24.70 28.98
N SER A 301 -11.24 -24.73 28.11
CA SER A 301 -12.00 -25.95 27.80
C SER A 301 -11.16 -27.09 27.21
N HIS A 302 -9.97 -26.78 26.68
CA HIS A 302 -9.08 -27.75 26.06
C HIS A 302 -7.66 -27.75 26.66
N ARG A 303 -7.46 -27.11 27.82
CA ARG A 303 -6.15 -27.00 28.48
C ARG A 303 -5.46 -28.35 28.69
N PHE A 304 -6.23 -29.41 28.94
CA PHE A 304 -5.76 -30.77 29.19
C PHE A 304 -6.00 -31.74 28.01
N CYS A 305 -6.12 -31.23 26.78
CA CYS A 305 -6.26 -32.10 25.62
C CYS A 305 -4.94 -32.79 25.25
N ASP A 306 -5.04 -33.92 24.54
CA ASP A 306 -3.88 -34.73 24.12
C ASP A 306 -3.09 -34.12 22.94
N LYS A 307 -3.47 -32.92 22.45
CA LYS A 307 -2.79 -32.27 21.32
C LYS A 307 -1.42 -31.75 21.76
N VAL A 308 -0.36 -32.40 21.26
CA VAL A 308 1.03 -32.02 21.54
C VAL A 308 1.47 -30.82 20.70
N GLN A 309 1.03 -30.74 19.44
CA GLN A 309 1.39 -29.65 18.53
C GLN A 309 0.23 -29.32 17.60
N ASP A 310 0.10 -28.03 17.31
CA ASP A 310 -0.78 -27.56 16.25
C ASP A 310 -0.19 -27.81 14.85
N PRO A 311 -1.07 -27.93 13.84
CA PRO A 311 -0.67 -27.88 12.44
C PRO A 311 0.05 -26.58 12.08
N TYR A 312 0.89 -26.64 11.04
CA TYR A 312 1.72 -25.51 10.62
C TYR A 312 0.92 -24.26 10.24
N THR A 313 -0.30 -24.45 9.71
CA THR A 313 -1.18 -23.34 9.31
C THR A 313 -1.60 -22.44 10.47
N LEU A 314 -1.51 -22.94 11.72
CA LEU A 314 -1.74 -22.20 12.96
C LEU A 314 -0.40 -21.84 13.63
N ARG A 315 0.46 -22.84 13.79
CA ARG A 315 1.72 -22.72 14.54
C ARG A 315 2.78 -21.88 13.84
N CYS A 316 2.81 -21.89 12.52
CA CYS A 316 3.84 -21.21 11.72
C CYS A 316 3.41 -19.81 11.25
N CYS A 317 2.30 -19.26 11.77
CA CYS A 317 1.86 -17.90 11.46
C CYS A 317 2.96 -16.85 11.65
N PRO A 318 3.76 -16.85 12.74
CA PRO A 318 4.83 -15.87 12.89
C PRO A 318 5.88 -15.93 11.78
N GLN A 319 6.26 -17.13 11.36
CA GLN A 319 7.28 -17.33 10.32
C GLN A 319 6.75 -16.90 8.96
N VAL A 320 5.52 -17.29 8.61
CA VAL A 320 4.92 -17.03 7.29
C VAL A 320 4.45 -15.58 7.17
N HIS A 321 3.68 -15.07 8.13
CA HIS A 321 3.26 -13.66 8.11
C HIS A 321 4.45 -12.72 8.37
N GLY A 322 5.47 -13.18 9.09
CA GLY A 322 6.66 -12.39 9.40
C GLY A 322 7.46 -12.01 8.16
N VAL A 323 7.76 -12.97 7.28
CA VAL A 323 8.46 -12.67 6.02
C VAL A 323 7.61 -11.79 5.10
N VAL A 324 6.27 -11.88 5.18
CA VAL A 324 5.39 -10.95 4.45
C VAL A 324 5.58 -9.52 4.97
N ASN A 325 5.57 -9.31 6.29
CA ASN A 325 5.81 -7.99 6.89
C ASN A 325 7.18 -7.42 6.51
N ASP A 326 8.23 -8.24 6.55
CA ASP A 326 9.59 -7.84 6.16
C ASP A 326 9.65 -7.47 4.66
N THR A 327 8.96 -8.24 3.80
CA THR A 327 8.88 -7.97 2.35
C THR A 327 8.13 -6.66 2.08
N ILE A 328 7.01 -6.41 2.75
CA ILE A 328 6.25 -5.16 2.63
C ILE A 328 7.13 -3.96 3.02
N ALA A 329 7.88 -4.06 4.13
CA ALA A 329 8.78 -3.00 4.57
C ALA A 329 9.88 -2.72 3.55
N PHE A 330 10.50 -3.78 3.01
CA PHE A 330 11.51 -3.68 1.96
C PHE A 330 10.97 -2.98 0.70
N VAL A 331 9.80 -3.40 0.21
CA VAL A 331 9.16 -2.81 -0.97
C VAL A 331 8.75 -1.37 -0.71
N LYS A 332 8.20 -1.06 0.47
CA LYS A 332 7.80 0.30 0.86
C LYS A 332 8.97 1.27 0.78
N ASN A 333 10.18 0.84 1.16
CA ASN A 333 11.37 1.66 1.07
C ASN A 333 11.73 1.98 -0.39
N ILE A 334 11.69 1.00 -1.30
CA ILE A 334 11.97 1.23 -2.73
C ILE A 334 10.93 2.19 -3.33
N ILE A 335 9.64 1.94 -3.06
CA ILE A 335 8.56 2.80 -3.58
C ILE A 335 8.66 4.22 -2.98
N MET A 336 9.03 4.37 -1.70
CA MET A 336 9.27 5.68 -1.08
C MET A 336 10.36 6.48 -1.80
N THR A 337 11.46 5.82 -2.18
CA THR A 337 12.52 6.46 -2.99
C THR A 337 12.00 6.85 -4.37
N GLU A 338 11.27 5.96 -5.03
CA GLU A 338 10.74 6.18 -6.39
C GLU A 338 9.73 7.34 -6.44
N VAL A 339 8.87 7.49 -5.42
CA VAL A 339 7.88 8.57 -5.28
C VAL A 339 8.52 9.97 -5.34
N ASN A 340 9.76 10.08 -4.89
CA ASN A 340 10.51 11.34 -4.79
C ASN A 340 11.71 11.39 -5.76
N SER A 341 11.76 10.51 -6.76
CA SER A 341 12.85 10.46 -7.73
C SER A 341 12.56 11.32 -8.96
N ALA A 342 13.61 11.96 -9.53
CA ALA A 342 13.50 12.59 -10.85
C ALA A 342 13.68 11.53 -11.95
N THR A 343 12.54 11.03 -12.45
CA THR A 343 12.48 9.97 -13.47
C THR A 343 12.26 10.49 -14.89
N ASP A 344 12.50 11.78 -15.14
CA ASP A 344 12.41 12.41 -16.47
C ASP A 344 13.71 12.24 -17.28
N ASN A 345 13.65 12.49 -18.58
CA ASN A 345 14.81 12.61 -19.46
C ASN A 345 14.52 13.53 -20.67
N PRO A 346 15.49 14.36 -21.11
CA PRO A 346 16.78 14.59 -20.50
C PRO A 346 16.67 15.40 -19.21
N MET A 347 17.66 15.22 -18.33
CA MET A 347 17.76 15.88 -17.04
C MET A 347 18.36 17.28 -17.22
N VAL A 348 17.74 18.26 -16.56
CA VAL A 348 18.12 19.69 -16.65
C VAL A 348 18.83 20.09 -15.36
N PHE A 349 20.14 20.26 -15.42
CA PHE A 349 20.98 20.68 -14.30
C PHE A 349 21.26 22.17 -14.41
N SER A 350 20.29 23.01 -14.02
CA SER A 350 20.38 24.48 -14.16
C SER A 350 21.61 25.07 -13.46
N GLU A 351 21.99 24.55 -12.29
CA GLU A 351 23.18 24.99 -11.55
C GLU A 351 24.49 24.72 -12.30
N ARG A 352 24.50 23.72 -13.18
CA ARG A 352 25.64 23.37 -14.04
C ARG A 352 25.53 24.01 -15.43
N GLY A 353 24.37 24.56 -15.79
CA GLY A 353 24.10 25.01 -17.16
C GLY A 353 24.05 23.86 -18.18
N GLU A 354 23.75 22.63 -17.73
CA GLU A 354 23.89 21.41 -18.54
C GLU A 354 22.58 20.64 -18.68
N ILE A 355 22.43 19.99 -19.84
CA ILE A 355 21.38 19.01 -20.10
C ILE A 355 22.03 17.67 -20.38
N ILE A 356 21.63 16.65 -19.63
CA ILE A 356 22.27 15.34 -19.68
C ILE A 356 21.19 14.30 -19.97
N SER A 357 21.41 13.48 -21.00
CA SER A 357 20.58 12.30 -21.25
C SER A 357 21.08 11.14 -20.40
N GLY A 358 20.17 10.49 -19.67
CA GLY A 358 20.40 9.29 -18.87
C GLY A 358 19.24 8.31 -19.01
N GLY A 359 19.04 7.47 -17.99
CA GLY A 359 18.05 6.38 -17.98
C GLY A 359 17.14 6.34 -16.76
N ASN A 360 16.97 7.45 -16.03
CA ASN A 360 16.16 7.50 -14.81
C ASN A 360 14.67 7.19 -15.03
N PHE A 361 14.21 7.17 -16.29
CA PHE A 361 12.87 6.76 -16.66
C PHE A 361 12.63 5.24 -16.57
N HIS A 362 13.69 4.44 -16.40
CA HIS A 362 13.62 2.99 -16.48
C HIS A 362 13.07 2.42 -15.16
N GLY A 363 11.88 1.83 -15.22
CA GLY A 363 11.12 1.39 -14.04
C GLY A 363 11.58 0.07 -13.44
N GLU A 364 12.88 -0.27 -13.49
CA GLU A 364 13.36 -1.59 -13.04
C GLU A 364 13.20 -1.77 -11.53
N TYR A 365 13.59 -0.74 -10.75
CA TYR A 365 13.45 -0.74 -9.30
C TYR A 365 12.02 -1.00 -8.83
N PRO A 366 11.02 -0.19 -9.25
CA PRO A 366 9.65 -0.44 -8.83
C PRO A 366 9.07 -1.73 -9.44
N ALA A 367 9.50 -2.16 -10.63
CA ALA A 367 9.04 -3.43 -11.22
C ALA A 367 9.43 -4.64 -10.36
N LYS A 368 10.71 -4.76 -9.99
CA LYS A 368 11.18 -5.87 -9.15
C LYS A 368 10.56 -5.81 -7.76
N ALA A 369 10.46 -4.62 -7.17
CA ALA A 369 9.83 -4.44 -5.87
C ALA A 369 8.38 -4.95 -5.87
N LEU A 370 7.61 -4.69 -6.92
CA LEU A 370 6.22 -5.10 -7.01
C LEU A 370 6.06 -6.60 -7.31
N ASP A 371 7.02 -7.22 -8.01
CA ASP A 371 7.11 -8.68 -8.12
C ASP A 371 7.36 -9.33 -6.75
N TYR A 372 8.30 -8.79 -5.96
CA TYR A 372 8.57 -9.26 -4.60
C TYR A 372 7.35 -9.08 -3.69
N LEU A 373 6.64 -7.95 -3.80
CA LEU A 373 5.40 -7.73 -3.06
C LEU A 373 4.34 -8.78 -3.39
N ALA A 374 4.13 -9.08 -4.67
CA ALA A 374 3.17 -10.09 -5.11
C ALA A 374 3.52 -11.48 -4.56
N ILE A 375 4.79 -11.87 -4.63
CA ILE A 375 5.29 -13.14 -4.09
C ILE A 375 5.11 -13.21 -2.57
N GLY A 376 5.54 -12.17 -1.84
CA GLY A 376 5.48 -12.15 -0.38
C GLY A 376 4.05 -12.13 0.15
N VAL A 377 3.20 -11.24 -0.37
CA VAL A 377 1.83 -11.05 0.15
C VAL A 377 0.91 -12.22 -0.18
N HIS A 378 1.16 -12.95 -1.27
CA HIS A 378 0.43 -14.16 -1.63
C HIS A 378 0.38 -15.19 -0.49
N GLU A 379 1.47 -15.32 0.27
CA GLU A 379 1.58 -16.31 1.36
C GLU A 379 0.49 -16.14 2.42
N LEU A 380 0.00 -14.91 2.66
CA LEU A 380 -1.12 -14.67 3.57
C LEU A 380 -2.39 -15.37 3.08
N ALA A 381 -2.69 -15.31 1.78
CA ALA A 381 -3.84 -16.01 1.21
C ALA A 381 -3.63 -17.53 1.20
N ALA A 382 -2.41 -17.98 0.87
CA ALA A 382 -2.09 -19.41 0.83
C ALA A 382 -2.27 -20.08 2.20
N ILE A 383 -1.74 -19.47 3.26
CA ILE A 383 -1.89 -20.02 4.63
C ILE A 383 -3.31 -19.82 5.18
N SER A 384 -3.96 -18.70 4.87
CA SER A 384 -5.35 -18.41 5.26
C SER A 384 -6.32 -19.42 4.68
N GLU A 385 -6.18 -19.76 3.39
CA GLU A 385 -7.05 -20.75 2.75
C GLU A 385 -6.89 -22.14 3.36
N ARG A 386 -5.68 -22.53 3.78
CA ARG A 386 -5.49 -23.77 4.54
C ARG A 386 -6.15 -23.73 5.92
N ARG A 387 -6.28 -22.55 6.56
CA ARG A 387 -7.06 -22.40 7.79
C ARG A 387 -8.58 -22.46 7.53
N ILE A 388 -9.06 -21.94 6.39
CA ILE A 388 -10.46 -22.11 5.95
C ILE A 388 -10.78 -23.60 5.75
N GLU A 389 -9.89 -24.35 5.09
CA GLU A 389 -10.05 -25.80 4.91
C GLU A 389 -10.20 -26.50 6.26
N ARG A 390 -9.33 -26.19 7.23
CA ARG A 390 -9.42 -26.75 8.58
C ARG A 390 -10.74 -26.46 9.24
N LEU A 391 -11.18 -25.21 9.23
CA LEU A 391 -12.47 -24.80 9.80
C LEU A 391 -13.63 -25.59 9.19
N CYS A 392 -13.65 -25.75 7.86
CA CYS A 392 -14.73 -26.43 7.14
C CYS A 392 -14.67 -27.96 7.23
N ASN A 393 -13.52 -28.54 7.54
CA ASN A 393 -13.31 -29.98 7.53
C ASN A 393 -13.54 -30.59 8.93
N PRO A 394 -14.61 -31.38 9.13
CA PRO A 394 -14.95 -31.92 10.45
C PRO A 394 -13.89 -32.89 10.98
N SER A 395 -13.07 -33.49 10.10
CA SER A 395 -11.94 -34.34 10.50
C SER A 395 -10.76 -33.54 11.07
N LEU A 396 -10.78 -32.21 10.94
CA LEU A 396 -9.68 -31.32 11.36
C LEU A 396 -10.09 -30.27 12.40
N SER A 397 -11.37 -29.89 12.49
CA SER A 397 -11.82 -28.79 13.35
C SER A 397 -12.59 -29.19 14.62
N GLU A 398 -13.10 -30.43 14.71
CA GLU A 398 -14.12 -30.80 15.71
C GLU A 398 -15.42 -29.96 15.58
N LEU A 399 -15.62 -29.27 14.46
CA LEU A 399 -16.82 -28.49 14.15
C LEU A 399 -17.70 -29.23 13.12
N PRO A 400 -19.00 -28.86 12.99
CA PRO A 400 -19.83 -29.40 11.92
C PRO A 400 -19.22 -29.14 10.53
N ALA A 401 -19.39 -30.10 9.62
CA ALA A 401 -18.91 -29.99 8.25
C ALA A 401 -19.41 -28.69 7.60
N PHE A 402 -18.48 -27.93 7.01
CA PHE A 402 -18.74 -26.64 6.35
C PHE A 402 -19.44 -25.61 7.25
N LEU A 403 -19.29 -25.74 8.58
CA LEU A 403 -19.75 -24.77 9.58
C LEU A 403 -21.26 -24.50 9.55
N VAL A 404 -22.06 -25.52 9.29
CA VAL A 404 -23.53 -25.41 9.21
C VAL A 404 -24.24 -26.53 9.96
N THR A 405 -25.43 -26.24 10.46
CA THR A 405 -26.36 -27.24 11.01
C THR A 405 -27.17 -27.89 9.88
N GLU A 406 -27.72 -29.09 10.13
CA GLU A 406 -28.52 -29.82 9.12
C GLU A 406 -27.75 -30.01 7.79
N GLY A 407 -26.47 -30.43 7.90
CA GLY A 407 -25.62 -30.71 6.75
C GLY A 407 -26.26 -31.75 5.81
N GLY A 408 -26.16 -31.51 4.50
CA GLY A 408 -26.82 -32.29 3.46
C GLY A 408 -28.10 -31.63 2.93
N LEU A 409 -28.83 -30.89 3.77
CA LEU A 409 -29.81 -29.91 3.33
C LEU A 409 -29.17 -28.55 3.09
N ASN A 410 -28.29 -28.14 4.02
CA ASN A 410 -27.47 -26.93 3.89
C ASN A 410 -26.03 -27.31 3.52
N SER A 411 -25.41 -26.47 2.70
CA SER A 411 -24.02 -26.59 2.24
C SER A 411 -23.06 -25.67 2.99
N GLY A 412 -23.56 -24.66 3.71
CA GLY A 412 -22.72 -23.81 4.55
C GLY A 412 -21.62 -23.10 3.76
N PHE A 413 -20.39 -23.18 4.29
CA PHE A 413 -19.20 -22.52 3.73
C PHE A 413 -18.52 -23.29 2.58
N MET A 414 -19.11 -24.37 2.09
CA MET A 414 -18.52 -25.22 1.04
C MET A 414 -18.04 -24.42 -0.18
N ILE A 415 -18.91 -23.57 -0.75
CA ILE A 415 -18.56 -22.79 -1.96
C ILE A 415 -17.77 -21.51 -1.64
N ALA A 416 -17.88 -20.99 -0.41
CA ALA A 416 -16.97 -19.94 0.08
C ALA A 416 -15.52 -20.45 0.07
N HIS A 417 -15.30 -21.67 0.55
CA HIS A 417 -13.99 -22.29 0.53
C HIS A 417 -13.49 -22.51 -0.91
N CYS A 418 -14.33 -22.99 -1.83
CA CYS A 418 -13.97 -23.07 -3.25
C CYS A 418 -13.56 -21.71 -3.84
N THR A 419 -14.25 -20.64 -3.45
CA THR A 419 -13.91 -19.27 -3.88
C THR A 419 -12.53 -18.87 -3.38
N ALA A 420 -12.23 -19.09 -2.10
CA ALA A 420 -10.90 -18.82 -1.55
C ALA A 420 -9.81 -19.64 -2.25
N ALA A 421 -10.05 -20.93 -2.49
CA ALA A 421 -9.11 -21.81 -3.20
C ALA A 421 -8.85 -21.35 -4.65
N ALA A 422 -9.88 -20.90 -5.37
CA ALA A 422 -9.73 -20.36 -6.72
C ALA A 422 -8.84 -19.10 -6.74
N LEU A 423 -9.07 -18.16 -5.82
CA LEU A 423 -8.27 -16.93 -5.72
C LEU A 423 -6.80 -17.21 -5.37
N VAL A 424 -6.55 -18.16 -4.46
CA VAL A 424 -5.19 -18.63 -4.15
C VAL A 424 -4.54 -19.27 -5.38
N SER A 425 -5.28 -20.07 -6.15
CA SER A 425 -4.77 -20.67 -7.37
C SER A 425 -4.43 -19.64 -8.45
N GLU A 426 -5.27 -18.63 -8.66
CA GLU A 426 -4.98 -17.53 -9.58
C GLU A 426 -3.71 -16.77 -9.17
N ASN A 427 -3.53 -16.52 -7.87
CA ASN A 427 -2.34 -15.84 -7.36
C ASN A 427 -1.04 -16.55 -7.73
N LYS A 428 -1.01 -17.89 -7.77
CA LYS A 428 0.20 -18.65 -8.15
C LYS A 428 0.74 -18.24 -9.52
N VAL A 429 -0.15 -17.99 -10.48
CA VAL A 429 0.23 -17.51 -11.82
C VAL A 429 0.60 -16.03 -11.78
N LEU A 430 -0.14 -15.21 -11.02
CA LEU A 430 0.16 -13.77 -10.86
C LEU A 430 1.50 -13.51 -10.14
N CYS A 431 1.98 -14.45 -9.35
CA CYS A 431 3.29 -14.39 -8.69
C CYS A 431 4.46 -14.65 -9.65
N HIS A 432 4.22 -15.13 -10.88
CA HIS A 432 5.28 -15.20 -11.89
C HIS A 432 5.82 -13.77 -12.14
N PRO A 433 7.13 -13.53 -12.00
CA PRO A 433 7.68 -12.19 -12.11
C PRO A 433 7.55 -11.68 -13.54
N SER A 434 7.05 -10.47 -13.72
CA SER A 434 7.04 -9.84 -15.04
C SER A 434 8.32 -9.06 -15.31
N SER A 435 9.03 -8.63 -14.26
CA SER A 435 10.29 -7.88 -14.34
C SER A 435 11.51 -8.71 -14.76
N VAL A 436 11.31 -9.98 -15.12
CA VAL A 436 12.33 -10.83 -15.74
C VAL A 436 12.13 -10.94 -17.26
N ASP A 437 11.07 -10.34 -17.80
CA ASP A 437 10.79 -10.28 -19.23
C ASP A 437 11.16 -8.91 -19.80
N SER A 438 11.58 -8.89 -21.06
CA SER A 438 11.89 -7.68 -21.82
C SER A 438 11.74 -7.95 -23.31
N ILE A 439 11.01 -7.08 -24.01
CA ILE A 439 10.80 -7.16 -25.46
C ILE A 439 11.29 -5.85 -26.07
N SER A 440 12.22 -5.95 -27.02
CA SER A 440 12.78 -4.78 -27.69
C SER A 440 11.71 -4.04 -28.51
N THR A 441 11.67 -2.72 -28.37
CA THR A 441 10.74 -1.83 -29.08
C THR A 441 11.48 -0.67 -29.75
N SER A 442 10.75 0.21 -30.44
CA SER A 442 11.31 1.42 -31.07
C SER A 442 12.50 1.14 -32.01
N ALA A 443 12.39 0.07 -32.82
CA ALA A 443 13.43 -0.41 -33.73
C ALA A 443 14.79 -0.62 -33.04
N ALA A 444 14.77 -1.32 -31.90
CA ALA A 444 15.91 -1.63 -31.04
C ALA A 444 16.58 -0.42 -30.38
N THR A 445 15.90 0.73 -30.32
CA THR A 445 16.34 1.85 -29.47
C THR A 445 16.01 1.58 -28.00
N GLU A 446 14.87 0.93 -27.74
CA GLU A 446 14.45 0.46 -26.43
C GLU A 446 14.67 -1.05 -26.40
N ASP A 447 15.92 -1.47 -26.20
CA ASP A 447 16.37 -2.85 -26.26
C ASP A 447 16.23 -3.61 -24.93
N HIS A 448 16.09 -2.88 -23.82
CA HIS A 448 15.77 -3.42 -22.50
C HIS A 448 14.67 -2.59 -21.81
N VAL A 449 13.68 -3.27 -21.23
CA VAL A 449 12.49 -2.67 -20.59
C VAL A 449 12.13 -3.41 -19.29
N SER A 450 11.43 -2.77 -18.35
CA SER A 450 11.18 -3.40 -17.03
C SER A 450 9.89 -4.20 -16.91
N MET A 451 8.94 -4.02 -17.84
CA MET A 451 7.57 -4.53 -17.76
C MET A 451 6.84 -4.16 -16.45
N GLY A 452 7.26 -3.07 -15.79
CA GLY A 452 6.78 -2.71 -14.45
C GLY A 452 5.29 -2.38 -14.37
N GLY A 453 4.66 -1.93 -15.47
CA GLY A 453 3.22 -1.69 -15.49
C GLY A 453 2.39 -2.98 -15.35
N TRP A 454 2.93 -4.13 -15.76
CA TRP A 454 2.31 -5.42 -15.47
C TRP A 454 2.60 -5.87 -14.03
N ALA A 455 3.83 -5.66 -13.55
CA ALA A 455 4.22 -5.95 -12.17
C ALA A 455 3.30 -5.26 -11.15
N ALA A 456 3.03 -3.97 -11.36
CA ALA A 456 2.18 -3.19 -10.48
C ALA A 456 0.71 -3.67 -10.45
N ARG A 457 0.15 -3.97 -11.62
CA ARG A 457 -1.25 -4.44 -11.72
C ARG A 457 -1.45 -5.83 -11.13
N LYS A 458 -0.51 -6.75 -11.35
CA LYS A 458 -0.60 -8.09 -10.75
C LYS A 458 -0.37 -8.06 -9.24
N ALA A 459 0.53 -7.22 -8.74
CA ALA A 459 0.70 -7.03 -7.30
C ALA A 459 -0.58 -6.52 -6.63
N LEU A 460 -1.24 -5.52 -7.20
CA LEU A 460 -2.55 -5.04 -6.72
C LEU A 460 -3.61 -6.15 -6.73
N LYS A 461 -3.65 -6.94 -7.80
CA LYS A 461 -4.61 -8.04 -7.94
C LYS A 461 -4.40 -9.13 -6.88
N VAL A 462 -3.13 -9.47 -6.57
CA VAL A 462 -2.79 -10.40 -5.49
C VAL A 462 -3.26 -9.87 -4.14
N VAL A 463 -3.02 -8.58 -3.85
CA VAL A 463 -3.49 -7.94 -2.61
C VAL A 463 -5.03 -7.99 -2.53
N GLU A 464 -5.74 -7.71 -3.63
CA GLU A 464 -7.21 -7.85 -3.70
C GLU A 464 -7.67 -9.27 -3.37
N HIS A 465 -7.02 -10.30 -3.93
CA HIS A 465 -7.35 -11.69 -3.64
C HIS A 465 -7.10 -12.05 -2.18
N VAL A 466 -6.00 -11.57 -1.59
CA VAL A 466 -5.67 -11.78 -0.17
C VAL A 466 -6.72 -11.18 0.75
N GLU A 467 -7.20 -9.97 0.45
CA GLU A 467 -8.30 -9.34 1.20
C GLU A 467 -9.58 -10.19 1.17
N TYR A 468 -9.96 -10.77 0.03
CA TYR A 468 -11.15 -11.64 -0.07
C TYR A 468 -10.98 -12.97 0.64
N VAL A 469 -9.82 -13.61 0.52
CA VAL A 469 -9.52 -14.87 1.21
C VAL A 469 -9.60 -14.67 2.73
N LEU A 470 -9.00 -13.60 3.25
CA LEU A 470 -9.09 -13.25 4.67
C LEU A 470 -10.50 -12.85 5.11
N ALA A 471 -11.31 -12.25 4.24
CA ALA A 471 -12.73 -11.99 4.54
C ALA A 471 -13.52 -13.29 4.73
N ILE A 472 -13.26 -14.28 3.89
CA ILE A 472 -13.87 -15.62 3.99
C ILE A 472 -13.39 -16.33 5.26
N GLU A 473 -12.09 -16.27 5.56
CA GLU A 473 -11.56 -16.83 6.81
C GLU A 473 -12.21 -16.18 8.04
N LEU A 474 -12.30 -14.85 8.07
CA LEU A 474 -12.92 -14.13 9.18
C LEU A 474 -14.39 -14.50 9.35
N LEU A 475 -15.16 -14.60 8.26
CA LEU A 475 -16.54 -15.07 8.30
C LEU A 475 -16.64 -16.51 8.85
N ALA A 476 -15.77 -17.40 8.38
CA ALA A 476 -15.74 -18.80 8.79
C ALA A 476 -15.34 -18.93 10.27
N ALA A 477 -14.35 -18.19 10.75
CA ALA A 477 -13.93 -18.18 12.14
C ALA A 477 -15.04 -17.63 13.06
N CYS A 478 -15.69 -16.52 12.70
CA CYS A 478 -16.84 -16.03 13.45
C CYS A 478 -18.00 -17.03 13.48
N GLN A 479 -18.25 -17.75 12.37
CA GLN A 479 -19.23 -18.83 12.36
C GLN A 479 -18.81 -20.01 13.24
N GLY A 480 -17.54 -20.39 13.24
CA GLY A 480 -17.00 -21.42 14.11
C GLY A 480 -17.20 -21.11 15.59
N LEU A 481 -17.05 -19.84 16.00
CA LEU A 481 -17.35 -19.40 17.37
C LEU A 481 -18.80 -19.65 17.79
N GLU A 482 -19.77 -19.62 16.86
CA GLU A 482 -21.19 -19.92 17.20
C GLU A 482 -21.35 -21.31 17.79
N PHE A 483 -20.56 -22.27 17.32
CA PHE A 483 -20.61 -23.67 17.77
C PHE A 483 -19.92 -23.90 19.12
N HIS A 484 -19.14 -22.93 19.60
CA HIS A 484 -18.55 -22.96 20.94
C HIS A 484 -19.41 -22.28 21.99
N ARG A 485 -20.46 -21.53 21.60
CA ARG A 485 -21.34 -20.85 22.56
C ARG A 485 -21.98 -21.86 23.54
N PRO A 486 -22.07 -21.52 24.84
CA PRO A 486 -21.92 -20.20 25.43
C PRO A 486 -20.48 -19.75 25.75
N LEU A 487 -19.45 -20.55 25.47
CA LEU A 487 -18.06 -20.19 25.77
C LEU A 487 -17.65 -18.90 25.04
N GLN A 488 -16.87 -18.08 25.73
CA GLN A 488 -16.28 -16.85 25.21
C GLN A 488 -14.79 -17.02 24.88
N THR A 489 -14.37 -16.41 23.77
CA THR A 489 -12.94 -16.22 23.48
C THR A 489 -12.40 -15.01 24.25
N THR A 490 -11.14 -14.64 24.02
CA THR A 490 -10.55 -13.44 24.60
C THR A 490 -11.34 -12.16 24.29
N THR A 491 -11.26 -11.18 25.20
CA THR A 491 -11.92 -9.87 25.03
C THR A 491 -11.65 -9.18 23.68
N PRO A 492 -10.39 -9.03 23.19
CA PRO A 492 -10.15 -8.41 21.88
C PRO A 492 -10.83 -9.17 20.73
N LEU A 493 -10.83 -10.50 20.77
CA LEU A 493 -11.39 -11.33 19.70
C LEU A 493 -12.93 -11.37 19.74
N GLU A 494 -13.55 -11.29 20.92
CA GLU A 494 -15.00 -11.04 21.04
C GLU A 494 -15.39 -9.70 20.41
N LYS A 495 -14.56 -8.65 20.53
CA LYS A 495 -14.85 -7.36 19.88
C LYS A 495 -14.77 -7.44 18.36
N VAL A 496 -13.84 -8.24 17.82
CA VAL A 496 -13.76 -8.51 16.38
C VAL A 496 -15.00 -9.29 15.92
N TYR A 497 -15.43 -10.29 16.69
CA TYR A 497 -16.67 -11.02 16.44
C TYR A 497 -17.90 -10.09 16.45
N ASP A 498 -18.04 -9.23 17.46
CA ASP A 498 -19.11 -8.23 17.57
C ASP A 498 -19.16 -7.32 16.32
N LEU A 499 -18.00 -6.85 15.86
CA LEU A 499 -17.87 -6.03 14.65
C LEU A 499 -18.42 -6.77 13.42
N VAL A 500 -17.99 -8.01 13.20
CA VAL A 500 -18.47 -8.81 12.06
C VAL A 500 -19.97 -9.06 12.16
N ARG A 501 -20.48 -9.37 13.36
CA ARG A 501 -21.90 -9.62 13.61
C ARG A 501 -22.78 -8.39 13.45
N SER A 502 -22.24 -7.20 13.63
CA SER A 502 -22.94 -5.96 13.30
C SER A 502 -23.22 -5.79 11.80
N ALA A 503 -22.43 -6.45 10.94
CA ALA A 503 -22.56 -6.37 9.47
C ALA A 503 -23.22 -7.61 8.86
N VAL A 504 -22.98 -8.79 9.44
CA VAL A 504 -23.39 -10.10 8.91
C VAL A 504 -23.92 -11.00 10.03
N ARG A 505 -25.16 -11.47 9.89
CA ARG A 505 -25.79 -12.40 10.84
C ARG A 505 -25.14 -13.81 10.83
N PRO A 506 -25.28 -14.61 11.90
CA PRO A 506 -24.82 -15.99 11.92
C PRO A 506 -25.37 -16.84 10.76
N TRP A 507 -24.64 -17.85 10.31
CA TRP A 507 -25.02 -18.75 9.21
C TRP A 507 -25.83 -19.95 9.71
N MET A 508 -27.10 -19.71 10.06
CA MET A 508 -27.98 -20.79 10.58
C MET A 508 -28.57 -21.70 9.48
N LYS A 509 -28.82 -21.14 8.29
CA LYS A 509 -29.34 -21.82 7.11
C LYS A 509 -28.77 -21.15 5.87
N ASP A 510 -28.72 -21.89 4.77
CA ASP A 510 -28.18 -21.39 3.51
C ASP A 510 -28.94 -20.14 3.02
N ARG A 511 -28.14 -19.18 2.56
CA ARG A 511 -28.61 -17.93 1.95
C ARG A 511 -27.63 -17.48 0.88
N PHE A 512 -27.93 -16.38 0.22
CA PHE A 512 -27.01 -15.78 -0.72
C PHE A 512 -25.74 -15.28 0.00
N MET A 513 -24.59 -15.92 -0.24
CA MET A 513 -23.35 -15.71 0.50
C MET A 513 -22.54 -14.49 0.05
N ALA A 514 -22.56 -14.17 -1.25
CA ALA A 514 -21.69 -13.12 -1.81
C ALA A 514 -21.86 -11.74 -1.12
N PRO A 515 -23.07 -11.28 -0.74
CA PRO A 515 -23.23 -10.04 0.00
C PRO A 515 -22.55 -10.04 1.37
N ASP A 516 -22.47 -11.19 2.03
CA ASP A 516 -21.82 -11.31 3.35
C ASP A 516 -20.30 -11.23 3.21
N ILE A 517 -19.73 -11.94 2.22
CA ILE A 517 -18.30 -11.85 1.87
C ILE A 517 -17.94 -10.40 1.56
N GLU A 518 -18.73 -9.74 0.72
CA GLU A 518 -18.52 -8.34 0.33
C GLU A 518 -18.58 -7.38 1.53
N ARG A 519 -19.50 -7.59 2.47
CA ARG A 519 -19.58 -6.76 3.69
C ARG A 519 -18.35 -6.91 4.57
N VAL A 520 -17.85 -8.13 4.76
CA VAL A 520 -16.64 -8.37 5.57
C VAL A 520 -15.37 -7.94 4.85
N HIS A 521 -15.31 -8.10 3.52
CA HIS A 521 -14.24 -7.53 2.70
C HIS A 521 -14.14 -6.01 2.91
N ARG A 522 -15.27 -5.29 2.90
CA ARG A 522 -15.28 -3.84 3.21
C ARG A 522 -14.78 -3.52 4.61
N LEU A 523 -15.13 -4.30 5.63
CA LEU A 523 -14.59 -4.10 6.98
C LEU A 523 -13.06 -4.19 6.99
N LEU A 524 -12.47 -5.13 6.23
CA LEU A 524 -11.02 -5.25 6.09
C LEU A 524 -10.41 -4.10 5.28
N ARG A 525 -11.05 -3.71 4.16
CA ARG A 525 -10.62 -2.57 3.31
C ARG A 525 -10.58 -1.26 4.09
N ASP A 526 -11.58 -1.05 4.95
CA ASP A 526 -11.72 0.12 5.82
C ASP A 526 -10.93 -0.01 7.14
N GLN A 527 -10.15 -1.09 7.29
CA GLN A 527 -9.30 -1.40 8.44
C GLN A 527 -10.06 -1.49 9.77
N LYS A 528 -11.37 -1.77 9.75
CA LYS A 528 -12.21 -1.84 10.95
C LYS A 528 -11.80 -2.94 11.90
N VAL A 529 -11.33 -4.06 11.39
CA VAL A 529 -10.82 -5.16 12.22
C VAL A 529 -9.56 -4.73 12.96
N TRP A 530 -8.65 -4.00 12.29
CA TRP A 530 -7.47 -3.43 12.95
C TRP A 530 -7.85 -2.35 13.97
N GLU A 531 -8.73 -1.42 13.63
CA GLU A 531 -9.19 -0.35 14.54
C GLU A 531 -9.77 -0.91 15.85
N VAL A 532 -10.41 -2.09 15.80
CA VAL A 532 -10.94 -2.79 16.99
C VAL A 532 -9.85 -3.46 17.81
N ALA A 533 -8.88 -4.10 17.18
CA ALA A 533 -7.83 -4.87 17.86
C ALA A 533 -6.66 -4.01 18.37
N GLU A 534 -6.28 -2.96 17.65
CA GLU A 534 -5.12 -2.10 17.92
C GLU A 534 -5.04 -1.57 19.36
N PRO A 535 -6.13 -1.09 20.00
CA PRO A 535 -6.07 -0.60 21.37
C PRO A 535 -5.58 -1.66 22.38
N TYR A 536 -5.89 -2.94 22.15
CA TYR A 536 -5.47 -4.05 23.00
C TYR A 536 -3.99 -4.40 22.78
N ILE A 537 -3.58 -4.43 21.50
CA ILE A 537 -2.18 -4.65 21.10
C ILE A 537 -1.27 -3.56 21.69
N GLU A 538 -1.66 -2.29 21.59
CA GLU A 538 -0.90 -1.16 22.12
C GLU A 538 -0.88 -1.11 23.65
N LYS A 539 -1.97 -1.53 24.30
CA LYS A 539 -1.99 -1.68 25.77
C LYS A 539 -0.97 -2.73 26.21
N TYR A 540 -1.00 -3.91 25.59
CA TYR A 540 -0.06 -5.00 25.85
C TYR A 540 1.40 -4.55 25.61
N ARG A 541 1.65 -3.78 24.53
CA ARG A 541 2.97 -3.21 24.21
C ARG A 541 3.50 -2.31 25.34
N LYS A 542 2.66 -1.42 25.87
CA LYS A 542 3.04 -0.52 26.97
C LYS A 542 3.40 -1.30 28.23
N GLU A 543 2.58 -2.28 28.60
CA GLU A 543 2.78 -3.09 29.80
C GLU A 543 4.08 -3.92 29.73
N HIS A 544 4.38 -4.50 28.56
CA HIS A 544 5.57 -5.36 28.40
C HIS A 544 6.86 -4.58 28.07
N SER A 545 6.77 -3.39 27.49
CA SER A 545 7.92 -2.48 27.33
C SER A 545 8.37 -1.84 28.64
N LEU A 546 7.45 -1.67 29.60
CA LEU A 546 7.76 -1.25 30.97
C LEU A 546 8.42 -2.37 31.77
N ALA A 547 7.96 -3.61 31.59
CA ALA A 547 8.56 -4.80 32.22
C ALA A 547 10.01 -5.05 31.74
N SER A 548 10.32 -4.82 30.47
CA SER A 548 11.70 -4.93 29.96
C SER A 548 12.64 -3.84 30.53
N ARG A 549 12.10 -2.65 30.86
CA ARG A 549 12.85 -1.58 31.53
C ARG A 549 13.05 -1.82 33.03
N SER A 550 12.07 -2.43 33.72
CA SER A 550 12.23 -2.78 35.14
C SER A 550 13.26 -3.91 35.33
N LEU A 551 13.28 -4.89 34.43
CA LEU A 551 14.29 -5.96 34.43
C LEU A 551 15.70 -5.43 34.12
N SER A 552 15.85 -4.45 33.21
CA SER A 552 17.17 -3.82 32.99
C SER A 552 17.64 -2.99 34.19
N SER A 553 16.73 -2.37 34.94
CA SER A 553 17.08 -1.64 36.17
C SER A 553 17.45 -2.55 37.35
N LEU A 554 16.86 -3.75 37.42
CA LEU A 554 17.21 -4.77 38.42
C LEU A 554 18.53 -5.48 38.06
N ALA A 555 18.81 -5.72 36.78
CA ALA A 555 20.11 -6.23 36.33
C ALA A 555 21.26 -5.27 36.69
N SER A 556 21.06 -3.96 36.56
CA SER A 556 22.07 -2.96 36.99
C SER A 556 22.31 -2.90 38.51
N SER A 557 21.45 -3.52 39.33
CA SER A 557 21.61 -3.55 40.79
C SER A 557 22.27 -4.83 41.32
N LEU A 558 22.40 -5.87 40.49
CA LEU A 558 23.02 -7.15 40.85
C LEU A 558 24.52 -7.21 40.51
N ASP A 559 25.01 -6.35 39.62
CA ASP A 559 26.45 -6.27 39.28
C ASP A 559 27.31 -5.53 40.33
N CYS A 560 26.73 -5.09 41.45
CA CYS A 560 27.44 -4.31 42.47
C CYS A 560 27.93 -5.13 43.69
N LEU A 561 27.84 -6.46 43.68
CA LEU A 561 28.08 -7.30 44.87
C LEU A 561 29.07 -8.48 44.74
N SER A 562 29.95 -8.54 43.73
CA SER A 562 30.90 -9.68 43.64
C SER A 562 32.32 -9.38 43.17
N LEU A 563 32.91 -8.25 43.56
CA LEU A 563 34.35 -7.99 43.33
C LEU A 563 35.01 -7.30 44.53
N SER A 564 35.19 -8.04 45.63
CA SER A 564 36.19 -7.71 46.64
C SER A 564 36.58 -8.96 47.42
N ASN A 565 37.61 -9.65 46.95
CA ASN A 565 38.62 -10.35 47.75
C ASN A 565 39.52 -11.12 46.80
N PHE A 566 40.76 -10.66 46.61
CA PHE A 566 41.99 -11.45 46.69
C PHE A 566 43.17 -10.54 46.30
N ASN A 567 43.89 -10.07 47.32
CA ASN A 567 45.29 -9.66 47.24
C ASN A 567 46.11 -10.76 47.92
N LEU A 568 47.23 -11.18 47.33
CA LEU A 568 48.52 -11.40 48.01
C LEU A 568 49.60 -11.94 47.02
N HIS A 569 50.54 -11.04 46.71
CA HIS A 569 52.01 -11.17 46.72
C HIS A 569 52.76 -12.35 46.03
N ASP A 570 53.58 -11.92 45.06
CA ASP A 570 55.06 -12.04 44.94
C ASP A 570 55.81 -13.30 44.44
N HIS A 571 56.80 -12.96 43.59
CA HIS A 571 58.04 -13.66 43.21
C HIS A 571 57.87 -15.01 42.45
N ASN A 572 58.62 -15.34 41.39
CA ASN A 572 60.01 -15.06 41.07
C ASN A 572 60.34 -15.30 39.56
N GLU A 573 61.51 -14.82 39.14
CA GLU A 573 62.15 -14.98 37.83
C GLU A 573 62.49 -16.44 37.43
N SER A 574 62.66 -16.63 36.12
CA SER A 574 63.80 -17.27 35.42
C SER A 574 63.51 -18.46 34.49
N SER A 575 64.15 -18.36 33.31
CA SER A 575 64.31 -19.29 32.17
C SER A 575 63.13 -19.56 31.24
#